data_AF-A0A3N5XNH3-F1
#
_entry.id   AF-A0A3N5XNH3-F1
#
_cell.length_a   1.000
_cell.length_b   1.000
_cell.length_c   1.000
_cell.angle_alpha   90.00
_cell.angle_beta   90.00
_cell.angle_gamma   90.00
#
_symmetry.space_group_name_H-M   'P 1'
#
loop_
_entity.id
_entity.type
_entity.pdbx_description
1 polymer ?
#
loop_
_entity_poly.entity_id
_entity_poly.type
_entity_poly.pdbx_seq_one_letter_code
_entity_poly.pdbx_strand_id
1 'polypeptide(L)'
;RGQIIKMVLAEAALMGVIGGILGLGTGVILARILFIGMTTMSGYQLTFVLPPESIGISLVMALIVSQIAAIPPAIRAARVRILEAVQYE
;
A
#
# COMPACT_ATOMS: atom_id res chain seq x y z
N ARG A 1 -1.40 -23.78 -10.72
CA ARG A 1 -0.55 -22.56 -10.80
C ARG A 1 -1.35 -21.29 -10.48
N GLY A 2 -2.45 -21.00 -11.17
CA GLY A 2 -3.22 -19.76 -10.99
C GLY A 2 -3.87 -19.56 -9.62
N GLN A 3 -4.30 -20.62 -8.93
CA GLN A 3 -5.00 -20.50 -7.63
C GLN A 3 -4.09 -19.95 -6.52
N ILE A 4 -2.82 -20.37 -6.46
CA ILE A 4 -1.84 -19.86 -5.50
C ILE A 4 -1.53 -18.40 -5.80
N ILE A 5 -1.32 -18.05 -7.07
CA ILE A 5 -1.03 -16.67 -7.48
C ILE A 5 -2.20 -15.76 -7.12
N LYS A 6 -3.45 -16.20 -7.38
CA LYS A 6 -4.65 -15.44 -7.00
C LYS A 6 -4.78 -15.25 -5.49
N MET A 7 -4.47 -16.27 -4.70
CA MET A 7 -4.47 -16.18 -3.23
C MET A 7 -3.45 -15.13 -2.75
N VAL A 8 -2.19 -15.24 -3.20
CA VAL A 8 -1.12 -14.31 -2.77
C VAL A 8 -1.42 -12.88 -3.21
N LEU A 9 -1.96 -12.68 -4.41
CA LEU A 9 -2.40 -11.35 -4.88
C LEU A 9 -3.60 -10.81 -4.08
N ALA A 10 -4.47 -11.67 -3.55
CA ALA A 10 -5.58 -11.24 -2.71
C ALA A 10 -5.09 -10.82 -1.30
N GLU A 11 -4.15 -11.57 -0.72
CA GLU A 11 -3.50 -11.17 0.55
C GLU A 11 -2.72 -9.86 0.39
N ALA A 12 -2.00 -9.70 -0.72
CA ALA A 12 -1.30 -8.46 -1.04
C ALA A 12 -2.24 -7.27 -1.23
N ALA A 13 -3.42 -7.49 -1.80
CA ALA A 13 -4.44 -6.44 -1.90
C ALA A 13 -4.93 -6.01 -0.52
N LEU A 14 -5.20 -6.97 0.38
CA LEU A 14 -5.59 -6.68 1.76
C LEU A 14 -4.49 -5.90 2.51
N MET A 15 -3.23 -6.34 2.39
CA MET A 15 -2.10 -5.60 2.96
C MET A 15 -1.97 -4.20 2.37
N GLY A 16 -2.22 -4.04 1.06
CA GLY A 16 -2.22 -2.75 0.37
C GLY A 16 -3.32 -1.81 0.88
N VAL A 17 -4.53 -2.32 1.13
CA VAL A 17 -5.62 -1.52 1.72
C VAL A 17 -5.27 -1.09 3.14
N ILE A 18 -4.83 -2.03 3.99
CA ILE A 18 -4.47 -1.74 5.39
C ILE A 18 -3.32 -0.73 5.44
N GLY A 19 -2.25 -1.01 4.70
CA GLY A 19 -1.09 -0.12 4.60
C GLY A 19 -1.44 1.24 3.98
N GLY A 20 -2.33 1.28 2.99
CA GLY A 20 -2.83 2.50 2.37
C GLY A 20 -3.61 3.37 3.35
N ILE A 21 -4.52 2.78 4.12
CA ILE A 21 -5.29 3.50 5.16
C ILE A 21 -4.36 4.04 6.25
N LEU A 22 -3.45 3.20 6.76
CA LEU A 22 -2.49 3.61 7.78
C LEU A 22 -1.53 4.68 7.25
N GLY A 23 -1.05 4.54 6.02
CA GLY A 23 -0.17 5.50 5.35
C GLY A 23 -0.86 6.85 5.12
N LEU A 24 -2.11 6.85 4.66
CA LEU A 24 -2.92 8.07 4.54
C LEU A 24 -3.14 8.73 5.90
N GLY A 25 -3.57 7.97 6.90
CA GLY A 25 -3.83 8.50 8.24
C GLY A 25 -2.58 9.13 8.85
N THR A 26 -1.45 8.40 8.82
CA THR A 26 -0.17 8.91 9.31
C THR A 26 0.35 10.08 8.49
N GLY A 27 0.23 10.05 7.17
CA GLY A 27 0.61 11.14 6.27
C GLY A 27 -0.18 12.42 6.52
N VAL A 28 -1.50 12.32 6.73
CA VAL A 28 -2.35 13.47 7.09
C VAL A 28 -1.96 14.04 8.46
N ILE A 29 -1.72 13.18 9.46
CA ILE A 29 -1.25 13.61 10.79
C ILE A 29 0.08 14.37 10.67
N LEU A 30 1.06 13.80 9.96
CA LEU A 30 2.35 14.44 9.68
C LEU A 30 2.17 15.79 8.98
N ALA A 31 1.37 15.84 7.92
CA ALA A 31 1.09 17.07 7.19
C ALA A 31 0.50 18.14 8.10
N ARG A 32 -0.43 17.79 9.01
CA ARG A 32 -1.02 18.72 9.98
C ARG A 32 0.01 19.24 10.99
N ILE A 33 0.88 18.39 11.51
CA ILE A 33 1.94 18.80 12.44
C ILE A 33 2.90 19.78 11.78
N LEU A 34 3.37 19.45 10.57
CA LEU A 34 4.26 20.32 9.79
C LEU A 34 3.60 21.66 9.50
N PHE A 35 2.33 21.63 9.12
CA PHE A 35 1.55 22.82 8.82
C PHE A 35 1.42 23.76 10.04
N ILE A 36 1.07 23.22 11.21
CA ILE A 36 0.99 23.99 12.46
C ILE A 36 2.35 24.62 12.78
N GLY A 37 3.43 23.86 12.66
CA GLY A 37 4.79 24.36 12.85
C GLY A 37 5.13 25.53 11.92
N MET A 38 4.79 25.41 10.63
CA MET A 38 5.02 26.48 9.64
C MET A 38 4.19 27.73 9.94
N THR A 39 2.89 27.59 10.26
CA THR A 39 2.03 28.74 10.57
C THR A 39 2.51 29.51 11.80
N THR A 40 3.01 28.80 12.82
CA THR A 40 3.54 29.41 14.05
C THR A 40 4.84 30.19 13.79
N MET A 41 5.70 29.68 12.90
CA MET A 41 6.98 30.31 12.56
C MET A 41 6.86 31.47 11.57
N SER A 42 5.97 31.36 10.58
CA SER A 42 5.90 32.29 9.45
C SER A 42 4.95 33.47 9.66
N GLY A 43 4.06 33.42 10.66
CA GLY A 43 3.03 34.44 10.90
C GLY A 43 1.92 34.52 9.83
N TYR A 44 2.02 33.74 8.76
CA TYR A 44 1.01 33.61 7.70
C TYR A 44 -0.04 32.58 8.08
N GLN A 45 -1.32 32.93 7.88
CA GLN A 45 -2.42 31.97 7.94
C GLN A 45 -2.44 31.16 6.64
N LEU A 46 -1.68 30.07 6.59
CA LEU A 46 -1.90 29.08 5.54
C LEU A 46 -3.27 28.42 5.77
N THR A 47 -3.95 28.06 4.69
CA THR A 47 -5.14 27.20 4.72
C THR A 47 -4.78 25.75 4.39
N PHE A 48 -5.04 24.83 5.32
CA PHE A 48 -4.83 23.41 5.07
C PHE A 48 -5.97 22.88 4.22
N VAL A 49 -5.67 22.50 2.99
CA VAL A 49 -6.62 21.88 2.06
C VAL A 49 -6.15 20.45 1.80
N LEU A 50 -7.05 19.49 2.02
CA LEU A 50 -6.81 18.09 1.68
C LEU A 50 -7.71 17.73 0.49
N PRO A 51 -7.17 17.70 -0.74
CA PRO A 51 -7.97 17.43 -1.93
C PRO A 51 -8.47 15.97 -1.93
N PRO A 52 -9.77 15.73 -2.12
CA PRO A 52 -10.31 14.38 -2.15
C PRO A 52 -9.74 13.54 -3.31
N GLU A 53 -9.35 14.17 -4.43
CA GLU A 53 -8.67 13.45 -5.52
C GLU A 53 -7.33 12.86 -5.07
N SER A 54 -6.56 13.57 -4.23
CA SER A 54 -5.27 13.09 -3.75
C SER A 54 -5.42 11.89 -2.82
N ILE A 55 -6.48 11.87 -2.00
CA ILE A 55 -6.82 10.71 -1.17
C ILE A 55 -7.10 9.50 -2.07
N GLY A 56 -7.96 9.66 -3.07
CA GLY A 56 -8.29 8.58 -4.01
C GLY A 56 -7.06 8.04 -4.74
N ILE A 57 -6.21 8.93 -5.27
CA ILE A 57 -4.97 8.56 -5.96
C ILE A 57 -4.03 7.80 -5.01
N SER A 58 -3.87 8.25 -3.76
CA SER A 58 -2.98 7.60 -2.81
C SER A 58 -3.42 6.17 -2.45
N LEU A 59 -4.73 5.91 -2.31
CA LEU A 59 -5.26 4.57 -2.08
C LEU A 59 -5.07 3.66 -3.28
N VAL A 60 -5.32 4.17 -4.49
CA VAL A 60 -5.09 3.43 -5.73
C VAL A 60 -3.60 3.09 -5.88
N MET A 61 -2.71 4.04 -5.58
CA MET A 61 -1.28 3.82 -5.60
C MET A 61 -0.84 2.77 -4.57
N ALA A 62 -1.38 2.81 -3.34
CA ALA A 62 -1.09 1.80 -2.33
C ALA A 62 -1.44 0.38 -2.81
N LEU A 63 -2.59 0.22 -3.45
CA LEU A 63 -2.99 -1.05 -4.07
C LEU A 63 -2.06 -1.46 -5.22
N ILE A 64 -1.73 -0.55 -6.13
CA ILE A 64 -0.84 -0.86 -7.26
C ILE A 64 0.52 -1.31 -6.75
N VAL A 65 1.09 -0.58 -5.79
CA VAL A 65 2.40 -0.89 -5.20
C VAL A 65 2.38 -2.24 -4.49
N SER A 66 1.34 -2.54 -3.70
CA SER A 66 1.26 -3.83 -3.00
C SER A 66 1.15 -5.00 -3.97
N GLN A 67 0.37 -4.85 -5.05
CA GLN A 67 0.25 -5.87 -6.09
C GLN A 67 1.58 -6.08 -6.82
N ILE A 68 2.26 -5.01 -7.23
CA ILE A 68 3.57 -5.10 -7.89
C ILE A 68 4.58 -5.80 -7.00
N ALA A 69 4.62 -5.46 -5.70
CA ALA A 69 5.51 -6.08 -4.73
C ALA A 69 5.24 -7.58 -4.53
N ALA A 70 3.99 -8.02 -4.69
CA ALA A 70 3.57 -9.40 -4.49
C ALA A 70 3.74 -10.32 -5.72
N ILE A 71 4.00 -9.77 -6.91
CA ILE A 71 4.21 -10.58 -8.12
C ILE A 71 5.42 -11.52 -7.99
N PRO A 72 6.63 -11.06 -7.60
CA PRO A 72 7.79 -11.95 -7.43
C PRO A 72 7.57 -13.10 -6.44
N PRO A 73 7.06 -12.90 -5.21
CA PRO A 73 6.80 -13.99 -4.28
C PRO A 73 5.69 -14.92 -4.78
N ALA A 74 4.63 -14.40 -5.40
CA ALA A 74 3.55 -15.23 -5.95
C ALA A 74 4.06 -16.22 -7.01
N ILE A 75 4.94 -15.77 -7.91
CA ILE A 75 5.56 -16.63 -8.94
C ILE A 75 6.48 -17.67 -8.29
N ARG A 76 7.25 -17.28 -7.27
CA ARG A 76 8.13 -18.20 -6.53
C ARG A 76 7.32 -19.29 -5.81
N ALA A 77 6.26 -18.92 -5.08
CA ALA A 77 5.39 -19.84 -4.37
C ALA A 77 4.73 -20.86 -5.30
N ALA A 78 4.28 -20.42 -6.47
CA ALA A 78 3.67 -21.29 -7.47
C ALA A 78 4.65 -22.31 -8.08
N ARG A 79 5.96 -22.04 -8.06
CA ARG A 79 7.00 -22.96 -8.56
C ARG A 79 7.45 -23.97 -7.50
N VAL A 80 7.72 -23.54 -6.27
CA VAL A 80 8.17 -24.42 -5.18
C VAL A 80 7.17 -25.55 -4.92
N ARG A 81 5.89 -25.21 -4.81
CA ARG A 81 4.81 -26.16 -4.51
C ARG A 81 4.60 -27.24 -5.58
N ILE A 82 5.14 -27.05 -6.80
CA ILE A 82 5.12 -28.07 -7.85
C ILE A 82 6.30 -29.03 -7.69
N LEU A 83 7.48 -28.51 -7.36
CA LEU A 83 8.67 -29.33 -7.16
C LEU A 83 8.48 -30.30 -5.98
N GLU A 84 7.91 -29.81 -4.87
CA GLU A 84 7.57 -30.67 -3.72
C GLU A 84 6.55 -31.76 -4.07
N ALA A 85 5.57 -31.46 -4.92
CA ALA A 85 4.57 -32.43 -5.33
C ALA A 85 5.14 -33.54 -6.24
N VAL A 86 6.18 -33.24 -7.01
CA VAL A 86 6.86 -34.23 -7.87
C VAL A 86 7.87 -35.08 -7.10
N GLN A 87 8.42 -34.55 -6.00
CA GLN A 87 9.44 -35.25 -5.19
C GLN A 87 8.84 -36.24 -4.18
N TYR A 88 7.51 -36.28 -4.06
CA TYR A 88 6.78 -37.20 -3.17
C TYR A 88 6.20 -38.42 -3.90
N GLU A 89 6.40 -38.53 -5.21
CA GLU A 89 6.25 -39.77 -6.00
C GLU A 89 7.61 -40.47 -6.14
#